data_AF-A0A242DCB8-F1
#
_entry.id   AF-A0A242DCB8-F1
#
_cell.length_a   1.000
_cell.length_b   1.000
_cell.length_c   1.000
_cell.angle_alpha   90.00
_cell.angle_beta   90.00
_cell.angle_gamma   90.00
#
_symmetry.space_group_name_H-M   'P 1'
#
loop_
_entity.id
_entity.type
_entity.pdbx_description
1 polymer ?
#
loop_
_entity_poly.entity_id
_entity_poly.type
_entity_poly.pdbx_seq_one_letter_code
_entity_poly.pdbx_strand_id
1 'polypeptide(L)'
;MHIFFIIIAFIVGIFNHVTPGLHILQMFYYLFAMMMFLTGLTWITSSIQPFFPDINQFITVIMQALMWGTPVLWSINQFEAHPTIQFILKFNPMFYVVQGYRDAFFGEQWFWEKPLLTIYFWVVTLILLVVGSIVFKRLKPHFSDVL
;
A
#
# COMPACT_ATOMS: atom_id res chain seq x y z
N MET A 1 6.59 -7.62 -13.03
CA MET A 1 6.44 -6.15 -13.09
C MET A 1 7.11 -5.45 -11.91
N HIS A 2 6.83 -5.77 -10.65
CA HIS A 2 7.48 -5.07 -9.51
C HIS A 2 9.01 -5.15 -9.52
N ILE A 3 9.60 -6.32 -9.73
CA ILE A 3 11.07 -6.52 -9.79
C ILE A 3 11.74 -5.61 -10.83
N PHE A 4 11.08 -5.35 -11.97
CA PHE A 4 11.58 -4.46 -13.01
C PHE A 4 11.69 -3.01 -12.53
N PHE A 5 10.67 -2.50 -11.83
CA PHE A 5 10.70 -1.16 -11.24
C PHE A 5 11.72 -1.03 -10.11
N ILE A 6 11.93 -2.11 -9.33
CA ILE A 6 12.99 -2.15 -8.32
C ILE A 6 14.37 -1.99 -8.97
N ILE A 7 14.62 -2.71 -10.06
CA ILE A 7 15.88 -2.64 -10.81
C ILE A 7 16.10 -1.23 -11.39
N ILE A 8 15.09 -0.63 -12.00
CA ILE A 8 15.19 0.74 -12.54
C ILE A 8 15.50 1.74 -11.43
N ALA A 9 14.80 1.66 -10.30
CA ALA A 9 15.02 2.55 -9.18
C ALA A 9 16.43 2.38 -8.57
N PHE A 10 16.98 1.16 -8.60
CA PHE A 10 18.37 0.89 -8.20
C PHE A 10 19.39 1.54 -9.15
N ILE A 11 19.16 1.42 -10.47
CA ILE A 11 20.00 2.05 -11.50
C ILE A 11 19.98 3.57 -11.33
N VAL A 12 18.79 4.17 -11.19
CA VAL A 12 18.63 5.62 -10.96
C VAL A 12 19.27 6.05 -9.65
N GLY A 13 19.18 5.25 -8.58
CA GLY A 13 19.83 5.53 -7.29
C GLY A 13 21.36 5.62 -7.40
N ILE A 14 21.98 4.72 -8.18
CA ILE A 14 23.42 4.74 -8.46
C ILE A 14 23.82 6.03 -9.20
N PHE A 15 23.02 6.46 -10.19
CA PHE A 15 23.25 7.72 -10.92
C PHE A 15 23.06 8.98 -10.04
N ASN A 16 22.30 8.89 -8.95
CA ASN A 16 22.08 10.00 -8.01
C ASN A 16 23.08 10.03 -6.84
N HIS A 17 24.16 9.24 -6.88
CA HIS A 17 25.14 9.12 -5.78
C HIS A 17 24.54 8.71 -4.43
N VAL A 18 23.33 8.15 -4.43
CA VAL A 18 22.72 7.59 -3.23
C VAL A 18 23.39 6.25 -2.99
N THR A 19 24.25 6.18 -1.97
CA THR A 19 24.89 4.90 -1.62
C THR A 19 23.81 3.95 -1.09
N PRO A 20 23.61 2.79 -1.73
CA PRO A 20 22.66 1.81 -1.23
C PRO A 20 23.12 1.28 0.13
N GLY A 21 22.63 1.87 1.21
CA GLY A 21 22.87 1.42 2.57
C GLY A 21 22.09 0.16 2.92
N LEU A 22 22.27 -0.35 4.15
CA LEU A 22 21.53 -1.52 4.67
C LEU A 22 20.00 -1.36 4.64
N HIS A 23 19.50 -0.12 4.49
CA HIS A 23 18.07 0.21 4.41
C HIS A 23 17.36 -0.42 3.20
N ILE A 24 18.07 -0.77 2.12
CA ILE A 24 17.49 -1.48 0.97
C ILE A 24 16.91 -2.84 1.36
N LEU A 25 17.41 -3.49 2.41
CA LEU A 25 16.83 -4.76 2.88
C LEU A 25 15.37 -4.59 3.33
N GLN A 26 15.00 -3.40 3.81
CA GLN A 26 13.62 -3.08 4.19
C GLN A 26 12.67 -3.08 3.00
N MET A 27 13.18 -2.92 1.77
CA MET A 27 12.38 -2.98 0.55
C MET A 27 11.68 -4.33 0.39
N PHE A 28 12.30 -5.42 0.83
CA PHE A 28 11.67 -6.76 0.85
C PHE A 28 10.56 -6.84 1.90
N TYR A 29 10.76 -6.21 3.06
CA TYR A 29 9.73 -6.13 4.10
C TYR A 29 8.51 -5.33 3.59
N TYR A 30 8.73 -4.16 2.98
CA TYR A 30 7.63 -3.35 2.42
C TYR A 30 6.95 -4.01 1.23
N LEU A 31 7.68 -4.80 0.43
CA LEU A 31 7.09 -5.65 -0.60
C LEU A 31 6.15 -6.69 0.01
N PHE A 32 6.59 -7.40 1.05
CA PHE A 32 5.76 -8.37 1.75
C PHE A 32 4.52 -7.71 2.38
N ALA A 33 4.70 -6.58 3.06
CA ALA A 33 3.61 -5.79 3.63
C ALA A 33 2.56 -5.41 2.57
N MET A 34 3.02 -4.92 1.41
CA MET A 34 2.15 -4.58 0.28
C MET A 34 1.38 -5.79 -0.25
N MET A 35 2.05 -6.94 -0.42
CA MET A 35 1.41 -8.17 -0.89
C MET A 35 0.31 -8.64 0.06
N MET A 36 0.54 -8.58 1.38
CA MET A 36 -0.45 -8.96 2.39
C MET A 36 -1.67 -8.03 2.36
N PHE A 37 -1.43 -6.71 2.27
CA PHE A 37 -2.49 -5.71 2.18
C PHE A 37 -3.35 -5.90 0.92
N LEU A 38 -2.70 -6.03 -0.24
CA LEU A 38 -3.40 -6.26 -1.50
C LEU A 38 -4.19 -7.57 -1.48
N THR A 39 -3.66 -8.63 -0.89
CA THR A 39 -4.37 -9.92 -0.80
C THR A 39 -5.70 -9.78 -0.04
N GLY A 40 -5.69 -9.11 1.12
CA GLY A 40 -6.91 -8.86 1.89
C GLY A 40 -7.92 -8.02 1.11
N LEU A 41 -7.45 -6.97 0.43
CA LEU A 41 -8.31 -6.12 -0.40
C LEU A 41 -8.90 -6.89 -1.59
N THR A 42 -8.09 -7.68 -2.30
CA THR A 42 -8.51 -8.48 -3.45
C THR A 42 -9.54 -9.52 -3.06
N TRP A 43 -9.41 -10.18 -1.91
CA TRP A 43 -10.44 -11.12 -1.44
C TRP A 43 -11.80 -10.46 -1.22
N ILE A 44 -11.82 -9.22 -0.71
CA ILE A 44 -13.08 -8.48 -0.54
C ILE A 44 -13.65 -8.12 -1.92
N THR A 45 -12.84 -7.47 -2.78
CA THR A 45 -13.33 -6.97 -4.07
C THR A 45 -13.74 -8.09 -5.01
N SER A 46 -12.96 -9.17 -5.08
CA SER A 46 -13.28 -10.34 -5.93
C SER A 46 -14.54 -11.05 -5.48
N SER A 47 -14.87 -10.98 -4.18
CA SER A 47 -16.09 -11.62 -3.67
C SER A 47 -17.34 -10.83 -3.99
N ILE A 48 -17.24 -9.50 -4.05
CA ILE A 48 -18.38 -8.62 -4.29
C ILE A 48 -18.65 -8.46 -5.79
N GLN A 49 -17.60 -8.48 -6.61
CA GLN A 49 -17.69 -8.22 -8.05
C GLN A 49 -18.75 -9.05 -8.80
N PRO A 50 -18.92 -10.37 -8.58
CA PRO A 50 -19.94 -11.14 -9.29
C PRO A 50 -21.37 -10.71 -8.96
N PHE A 51 -21.61 -10.18 -7.76
CA PHE A 51 -22.92 -9.72 -7.31
C PHE A 51 -23.20 -8.26 -7.69
N PHE A 52 -22.14 -7.46 -7.88
CA PHE A 52 -22.24 -6.03 -8.18
C PHE A 52 -21.22 -5.62 -9.26
N PRO A 53 -21.56 -5.79 -10.56
CA PRO A 53 -20.63 -5.53 -11.67
C PRO A 53 -20.09 -4.09 -11.71
N ASP A 54 -20.86 -3.12 -11.23
CA ASP A 54 -20.49 -1.70 -11.17
C ASP A 54 -19.31 -1.42 -10.22
N ILE A 55 -18.96 -2.36 -9.32
CA ILE A 55 -17.84 -2.21 -8.38
C ILE A 55 -16.52 -1.91 -9.11
N ASN A 56 -16.34 -2.42 -10.33
CA ASN A 56 -15.12 -2.19 -11.11
C ASN A 56 -14.94 -0.71 -11.51
N GLN A 57 -16.05 -0.02 -11.82
CA GLN A 57 -16.02 1.40 -12.12
C GLN A 57 -15.65 2.20 -10.86
N PHE A 58 -16.23 1.86 -9.71
CA PHE A 58 -15.88 2.46 -8.43
C PHE A 58 -14.40 2.25 -8.06
N ILE A 59 -13.88 1.02 -8.21
CA ILE A 59 -12.47 0.71 -7.95
C ILE A 59 -11.57 1.59 -8.82
N THR A 60 -11.91 1.78 -10.09
CA THR A 60 -11.13 2.60 -11.02
C THR A 60 -11.05 4.06 -10.55
N VAL A 61 -12.19 4.65 -10.15
CA VAL A 61 -12.24 6.02 -9.60
C VAL A 61 -11.44 6.13 -8.30
N ILE A 62 -11.58 5.14 -7.40
CA ILE A 62 -10.83 5.12 -6.13
C ILE A 62 -9.33 5.02 -6.38
N MET A 63 -8.87 4.22 -7.34
CA MET A 63 -7.46 4.12 -7.69
C MET A 63 -6.90 5.44 -8.22
N GLN A 64 -7.67 6.17 -9.04
CA GLN A 64 -7.29 7.51 -9.47
C GLN A 64 -7.17 8.47 -8.28
N ALA A 65 -8.13 8.46 -7.36
CA ALA A 65 -8.06 9.29 -6.16
C ALA A 65 -6.87 8.91 -5.25
N LEU A 66 -6.61 7.61 -5.07
CA LEU A 66 -5.49 7.11 -4.26
C LEU A 66 -4.13 7.54 -4.83
N MET A 67 -3.97 7.56 -6.15
CA MET A 67 -2.74 8.04 -6.80
C MET A 67 -2.39 9.47 -6.36
N TRP A 68 -3.39 10.35 -6.28
CA TRP A 68 -3.20 11.73 -5.82
C TRP A 68 -3.14 11.85 -4.31
N GLY A 69 -3.85 10.98 -3.57
CA GLY A 69 -3.90 10.97 -2.11
C GLY A 69 -2.68 10.33 -1.44
N THR A 70 -1.86 9.58 -2.18
CA THR A 70 -0.57 9.07 -1.69
C THR A 70 0.59 9.93 -2.19
N PRO A 71 1.55 10.29 -1.32
CA PRO A 71 2.73 11.07 -1.69
C PRO A 71 3.76 10.22 -2.43
N VAL A 72 3.38 9.71 -3.61
CA VAL A 72 4.28 8.97 -4.52
C VAL A 72 5.07 9.96 -5.37
N LEU A 73 4.39 10.96 -5.93
CA LEU A 73 4.98 11.98 -6.81
C LEU A 73 5.35 13.29 -6.09
N TRP A 74 4.88 13.46 -4.86
CA TRP A 74 5.02 14.68 -4.07
C TRP A 74 5.34 14.34 -2.62
N SER A 75 5.95 15.26 -1.87
CA SER A 75 6.36 15.03 -0.48
C SER A 75 5.33 15.59 0.49
N ILE A 76 4.99 14.85 1.56
CA ILE A 76 4.07 15.34 2.60
C ILE A 76 4.58 16.60 3.31
N ASN A 77 5.89 16.85 3.26
CA ASN A 77 6.54 18.01 3.86
C ASN A 77 6.04 19.34 3.25
N GLN A 78 5.52 19.32 2.01
CA GLN A 78 4.92 20.52 1.40
C GLN A 78 3.66 21.01 2.13
N PHE A 79 3.04 20.15 2.96
CA PHE A 79 1.87 20.45 3.77
C PHE A 79 2.21 20.66 5.26
N GLU A 80 3.47 20.94 5.61
CA GLU A 80 3.88 21.22 7.01
C GLU A 80 3.05 22.32 7.68
N ALA A 81 2.63 23.34 6.92
CA ALA A 81 1.75 24.40 7.42
C ALA A 81 0.30 23.94 7.70
N HIS A 82 -0.09 22.72 7.33
CA HIS A 82 -1.46 22.21 7.44
C HIS A 82 -1.50 20.83 8.14
N PRO A 83 -1.40 20.78 9.49
CA PRO A 83 -1.29 19.53 10.24
C PRO A 83 -2.51 18.61 10.07
N THR A 84 -3.71 19.16 9.89
CA THR A 84 -4.93 18.38 9.64
C THR A 84 -4.85 17.59 8.32
N ILE A 85 -4.30 18.22 7.27
CA ILE A 85 -4.14 17.57 5.96
C ILE A 85 -3.11 16.44 6.08
N GLN A 86 -1.99 16.68 6.78
CA GLN A 86 -1.01 15.62 7.02
C GLN A 86 -1.59 14.44 7.80
N PHE A 87 -2.45 14.68 8.79
CA PHE A 87 -3.08 13.61 9.56
C PHE A 87 -3.99 12.74 8.68
N ILE A 88 -4.82 13.37 7.84
CA ILE A 88 -5.71 12.66 6.91
C ILE A 88 -4.89 11.81 5.92
N LEU A 89 -3.81 12.36 5.38
CA LEU A 89 -2.93 11.64 4.46
C LEU A 89 -2.23 10.45 5.12
N LYS A 90 -1.77 10.60 6.37
CA LYS A 90 -1.14 9.53 7.16
C LYS A 90 -2.11 8.41 7.53
N PHE A 91 -3.41 8.67 7.52
CA PHE A 91 -4.43 7.65 7.78
C PHE A 91 -4.53 6.63 6.64
N ASN A 92 -4.09 6.95 5.43
CA ASN A 92 -4.10 5.98 4.35
C ASN A 92 -3.02 4.90 4.60
N PRO A 93 -3.36 3.60 4.72
CA PRO A 93 -2.38 2.54 4.95
C PRO A 93 -1.33 2.46 3.83
N MET A 94 -1.65 2.88 2.61
CA MET A 94 -0.69 2.95 1.50
C MET A 94 0.42 3.98 1.75
N PHE A 95 0.17 5.01 2.57
CA PHE A 95 1.18 6.00 2.96
C PHE A 95 2.37 5.34 3.64
N TYR A 96 2.13 4.36 4.52
CA TYR A 96 3.19 3.64 5.23
C TYR A 96 4.14 2.92 4.27
N VAL A 97 3.57 2.22 3.27
CA VAL A 97 4.34 1.47 2.28
C VAL A 97 5.15 2.40 1.40
N VAL A 98 4.52 3.47 0.87
CA VAL A 98 5.19 4.43 -0.02
C VAL A 98 6.31 5.18 0.70
N GLN A 99 6.07 5.67 1.92
CA GLN A 99 7.10 6.33 2.71
C GLN A 99 8.22 5.35 3.07
N GLY A 100 7.91 4.10 3.39
CA GLY A 100 8.89 3.05 3.66
C GLY A 100 9.80 2.74 2.46
N TYR A 101 9.24 2.67 1.25
CA TYR A 101 10.05 2.56 0.04
C TYR A 101 10.97 3.77 -0.13
N ARG A 102 10.48 4.99 0.15
CA ARG A 102 11.29 6.20 0.08
C ARG A 102 12.44 6.18 1.08
N ASP A 103 12.15 5.85 2.34
CA ASP A 103 13.15 5.76 3.41
C ASP A 103 14.20 4.67 3.11
N ALA A 104 13.78 3.55 2.50
CA ALA A 104 14.66 2.47 2.07
C ALA A 104 15.60 2.88 0.93
N PHE A 105 15.12 3.71 -0.01
CA PHE A 105 15.92 4.22 -1.13
C PHE A 105 16.89 5.32 -0.70
N PHE A 106 16.44 6.30 0.08
CA PHE A 106 17.26 7.44 0.52
C PHE A 106 18.10 7.14 1.77
N GLY A 107 17.88 5.98 2.41
CA GLY A 107 18.66 5.55 3.58
C GLY A 107 18.40 6.38 4.83
N GLU A 108 17.21 6.96 4.97
CA GLU A 108 16.92 7.91 6.05
C GLU A 108 16.59 7.21 7.37
N GLN A 109 15.66 6.25 7.35
CA GLN A 109 15.07 5.68 8.57
C GLN A 109 14.76 4.18 8.43
N TRP A 110 14.62 3.50 9.56
CA TRP A 110 14.17 2.10 9.63
C TRP A 110 12.69 1.96 9.99
N PHE A 111 12.06 0.87 9.56
CA PHE A 111 10.65 0.58 9.88
C PHE A 111 10.35 0.58 11.40
N TRP A 112 11.32 0.20 12.24
CA TRP A 112 11.19 0.22 13.70
C TRP A 112 11.28 1.62 14.31
N GLU A 113 11.80 2.61 13.59
CA GLU A 113 11.84 4.01 14.03
C GLU A 113 10.46 4.68 13.89
N LYS A 114 9.53 4.02 13.19
CA LYS A 114 8.12 4.43 13.05
C LYS A 114 7.17 3.35 13.61
N PRO A 115 7.26 3.00 14.90
CA PRO A 115 6.51 1.87 15.46
C PRO A 115 4.99 2.09 15.40
N LEU A 116 4.52 3.32 15.63
CA LEU A 116 3.09 3.65 15.59
C LEU A 116 2.48 3.42 14.19
N LEU A 117 3.16 3.86 13.13
CA LEU A 117 2.69 3.67 11.75
C LEU A 117 2.77 2.19 11.34
N THR A 118 3.83 1.49 11.76
CA THR A 118 4.00 0.06 11.52
C THR A 118 2.87 -0.75 12.15
N ILE A 119 2.56 -0.51 13.43
CA ILE A 119 1.47 -1.19 14.14
C ILE A 119 0.12 -0.87 13.49
N TYR A 120 -0.13 0.40 13.19
CA TYR A 120 -1.35 0.83 12.51
C TYR A 120 -1.57 0.07 11.19
N PHE A 121 -0.54 0.03 10.33
CA PHE A 121 -0.60 -0.66 9.05
C PHE A 121 -0.90 -2.16 9.20
N TRP A 122 -0.20 -2.84 10.11
CA TRP A 122 -0.39 -4.28 10.32
C TRP A 122 -1.76 -4.61 10.92
N VAL A 123 -2.27 -3.79 11.84
CA VAL A 123 -3.63 -3.95 12.39
C VAL A 123 -4.67 -3.84 11.28
N VAL A 124 -4.59 -2.79 10.44
CA VAL A 124 -5.50 -2.61 9.29
C VAL A 124 -5.40 -3.78 8.31
N THR A 125 -4.18 -4.22 7.99
CA THR A 125 -3.92 -5.32 7.06
C THR A 125 -4.48 -6.65 7.57
N LEU A 126 -4.26 -6.97 8.86
CA LEU A 126 -4.80 -8.17 9.48
C LEU A 126 -6.33 -8.15 9.51
N ILE A 127 -6.94 -7.01 9.83
CA ILE A 127 -8.39 -6.85 9.78
C ILE A 127 -8.90 -7.11 8.36
N LEU A 128 -8.28 -6.52 7.34
CA LEU A 128 -8.65 -6.73 5.94
C LEU A 128 -8.52 -8.19 5.52
N LEU A 129 -7.47 -8.88 5.94
CA LEU A 129 -7.29 -10.31 5.65
C LEU A 129 -8.34 -11.18 6.32
N VAL A 130 -8.64 -10.94 7.60
CA VAL A 130 -9.66 -11.68 8.34
C VAL A 130 -11.03 -11.44 7.71
N VAL A 131 -11.42 -10.18 7.54
CA VAL A 131 -12.71 -9.79 6.94
C VAL A 131 -12.81 -10.32 5.51
N GLY A 132 -11.79 -10.12 4.69
CA GLY A 132 -11.73 -10.64 3.32
C GLY A 132 -11.87 -12.15 3.26
N SER A 133 -11.20 -12.89 4.15
CA SER A 133 -11.32 -14.35 4.21
C SER A 133 -12.72 -14.81 4.60
N ILE A 134 -13.40 -14.12 5.53
CA ILE A 134 -14.76 -14.45 5.97
C ILE A 134 -15.76 -14.15 4.85
N VAL A 135 -15.66 -12.97 4.24
CA VAL A 135 -16.52 -12.54 3.13
C VAL A 135 -16.38 -13.49 1.96
N PHE A 136 -15.14 -13.82 1.58
CA PHE A 136 -14.85 -14.77 0.50
C PHE A 136 -15.43 -16.15 0.78
N LYS A 137 -15.25 -16.68 2.00
CA LYS A 137 -15.82 -17.99 2.39
C LYS A 137 -17.35 -17.99 2.39
N ARG A 138 -17.99 -16.90 2.83
CA ARG A 138 -19.46 -16.81 2.89
C ARG A 138 -20.12 -16.66 1.52
N LEU A 139 -19.48 -15.95 0.59
CA LEU A 139 -20.01 -15.71 -0.75
C LEU A 139 -19.65 -16.84 -1.73
N LYS A 140 -18.63 -17.65 -1.41
CA LYS A 140 -18.23 -18.82 -2.20
C LYS A 140 -19.38 -19.76 -2.63
N PRO A 141 -20.33 -20.12 -1.75
CA PRO A 141 -21.45 -20.99 -2.12
C PRO A 141 -22.47 -20.33 -3.06
N HIS A 142 -22.55 -19.00 -3.07
CA HIS A 142 -23.51 -18.26 -3.89
C HIS A 142 -22.94 -17.90 -5.27
N PHE A 143 -21.65 -18.11 -5.53
CA PHE A 143 -21.07 -17.88 -6.86
C PHE A 143 -21.67 -18.79 -7.94
N SER A 144 -22.17 -19.97 -7.57
CA SER A 144 -22.82 -20.88 -8.52
C SER A 144 -24.18 -20.40 -9.01
N ASP A 145 -24.82 -19.46 -8.31
CA ASP A 145 -26.15 -18.96 -8.68
C ASP A 145 -26.08 -17.70 -9.57
N VAL A 146 -24.91 -17.05 -9.66
CA VAL A 146 -24.72 -15.78 -10.38
C VAL A 146 -23.79 -15.91 -11.60
N LEU A 147 -23.17 -17.07 -11.80
CA LEU A 147 -22.39 -17.43 -13.01
C LEU A 147 -23.26 -18.26 -13.96
#